data_AF-A0AAN7QIH4-F1
#
_entry.id   AF-A0AAN7QIH4-F1
#
_cell.length_a   1.000
_cell.length_b   1.000
_cell.length_c   1.000
_cell.angle_alpha   90.00
_cell.angle_beta   90.00
_cell.angle_gamma   90.00
#
_symmetry.space_group_name_H-M   'P 1'
#
loop_
_entity.id
_entity.type
_entity.pdbx_description
1 polymer ?
#
loop_
_entity_poly.entity_id
_entity_poly.type
_entity_poly.pdbx_seq_one_letter_code
_entity_poly.pdbx_strand_id
1 'polypeptide(L)'
;MSSISSIACSTPSSRSLLPVLCLTTVHRKVTCRRPAWCPCKGYGRFIGRVPAQASSGRRISSSAIADFEDDSFDKKMSTLGKANCRSVLNPSFDLDIDCYMKAQAEIVEPRIKMSLGELLEHSKIVPVSVFGNMEVQITGIQHDSRLVASGDLFVCCVGRRTDGHLFLSEADKRGAVAVVANKEIDIEQTLSCKALIIVRDTNAVLAALAASFYRQPSLNMEVIGITGTNGKTSTAYLIKGIYEAMGLRTGLLGTVAYYIHGKNELVSINTTPDAVLVQNLMAKMLHNGTDVVVMEASSHGLAQGRCDEVDFDIAVFTNFTRDHLDFHESEEEYMEAKARLFSRMVNPERHGKIVNIDDQSAYFFIAQGSPDVPLVTFGIENKNADVFPVKFELSLFEVQALIRTPKGMLKVRSGLLGRHNIYNILAAVSVGITVGAPLDDIVRGIKEINAVPGRCELIDGEWPFRVIVDYAHTPDALSSLLEFVRELSPRRIITGIYASYFSCFSSSQFDS
;
A
#
# COMPACT_ATOMS: atom_id res chain seq x y z
N MET A 1 0.60 -38.41 -50.63
CA MET A 1 2.01 -38.81 -50.47
C MET A 1 2.84 -37.52 -50.45
N SER A 2 3.65 -37.11 -49.49
CA SER A 2 3.94 -37.52 -48.10
C SER A 2 5.29 -36.86 -47.79
N SER A 3 5.37 -35.95 -46.83
CA SER A 3 6.50 -35.84 -45.88
C SER A 3 6.28 -34.63 -44.96
N ILE A 4 5.52 -34.91 -43.91
CA ILE A 4 5.48 -34.14 -42.66
C ILE A 4 6.73 -34.56 -41.88
N SER A 5 7.66 -33.63 -41.66
CA SER A 5 8.75 -33.81 -40.70
C SER A 5 8.31 -33.28 -39.34
N SER A 6 8.13 -34.24 -38.43
CA SER A 6 7.78 -34.16 -37.02
C SER A 6 8.41 -33.00 -36.24
N ILE A 7 7.55 -32.06 -35.80
CA ILE A 7 7.77 -31.33 -34.55
C ILE A 7 7.23 -32.25 -33.45
N ALA A 8 8.15 -32.75 -32.63
CA ALA A 8 7.79 -33.51 -31.45
C ALA A 8 6.98 -32.61 -30.52
N CYS A 9 5.67 -32.85 -30.45
CA CYS A 9 4.85 -32.44 -29.32
C CYS A 9 5.45 -33.09 -28.07
N SER A 10 6.24 -32.33 -27.31
CA SER A 10 6.41 -32.61 -25.90
C SER A 10 5.03 -32.52 -25.26
N THR A 11 4.46 -33.68 -24.96
CA THR A 11 3.30 -33.86 -24.08
C THR A 11 3.41 -32.92 -22.87
N PRO A 12 2.33 -32.23 -22.46
CA PRO A 12 2.33 -31.54 -21.17
C PRO A 12 2.37 -32.60 -20.08
N SER A 13 3.58 -32.96 -19.65
CA SER A 13 3.81 -33.92 -18.59
C SER A 13 3.38 -33.30 -17.26
N SER A 14 2.36 -33.93 -16.66
CA SER A 14 1.80 -33.69 -15.33
C SER A 14 1.04 -32.37 -15.12
N ARG A 15 -0.28 -32.43 -15.29
CA ARG A 15 -1.18 -31.66 -14.40
C ARG A 15 -0.82 -32.06 -12.97
N SER A 16 -0.19 -31.17 -12.22
CA SER A 16 0.28 -31.49 -10.87
C SER A 16 -0.91 -31.69 -9.92
N LEU A 17 -1.28 -32.95 -9.66
CA LEU A 17 -2.32 -33.40 -8.72
C LEU A 17 -1.88 -33.25 -7.24
N LEU A 18 -1.17 -32.17 -6.92
CA LEU A 18 -0.73 -31.93 -5.55
C LEU A 18 -1.86 -31.27 -4.74
N PRO A 19 -1.93 -31.51 -3.41
CA PRO A 19 -2.76 -30.69 -2.53
C PRO A 19 -2.33 -29.22 -2.60
N VAL A 20 -3.29 -28.32 -2.38
CA VAL A 20 -3.05 -26.88 -2.28
C VAL A 20 -3.50 -26.39 -0.90
N LEU A 21 -2.60 -25.71 -0.19
CA LEU A 21 -2.85 -25.02 1.05
C LEU A 21 -3.01 -23.52 0.77
N CYS A 22 -4.20 -22.98 0.97
CA CYS A 22 -4.48 -21.56 0.88
C CYS A 22 -4.44 -20.95 2.28
N LEU A 23 -3.57 -19.99 2.50
CA LEU A 23 -3.49 -19.20 3.72
C LEU A 23 -4.04 -17.80 3.41
N THR A 24 -5.06 -17.38 4.13
CA THR A 24 -5.62 -16.02 4.01
C THR A 24 -5.76 -15.35 5.37
N THR A 25 -5.81 -14.02 5.38
CA THR A 25 -6.02 -13.20 6.57
C THR A 25 -7.43 -12.60 6.60
N VAL A 26 -8.04 -12.57 7.79
CA VAL A 26 -9.28 -11.81 8.05
C VAL A 26 -9.05 -10.85 9.20
N HIS A 27 -9.25 -9.56 8.96
CA HIS A 27 -9.25 -8.57 10.04
C HIS A 27 -10.61 -8.57 10.76
N ARG A 28 -10.65 -9.13 11.97
CA ARG A 28 -11.75 -8.85 12.91
C ARG A 28 -11.44 -7.55 13.68
N LYS A 29 -12.09 -6.44 13.32
CA LYS A 29 -12.19 -5.30 14.24
C LYS A 29 -13.25 -5.63 15.29
N VAL A 30 -12.83 -5.78 16.54
CA VAL A 30 -13.76 -5.94 17.67
C VAL A 30 -14.43 -4.59 17.92
N THR A 31 -15.68 -4.45 17.52
CA THR A 31 -16.57 -3.49 18.17
C THR A 31 -16.92 -4.05 19.55
N CYS A 32 -16.47 -3.41 20.61
CA CYS A 32 -16.96 -3.66 21.97
C CYS A 32 -18.46 -3.32 22.02
N ARG A 33 -19.32 -4.28 21.68
CA ARG A 33 -20.72 -4.30 22.09
C ARG A 33 -20.90 -5.50 23.00
N ARG A 34 -21.35 -5.22 24.23
CA ARG A 34 -21.71 -6.23 25.24
C ARG A 34 -22.64 -7.28 24.59
N PRO A 35 -22.44 -8.59 24.85
CA PRO A 35 -23.25 -9.61 24.20
C PRO A 35 -24.67 -9.59 24.77
N ALA A 36 -25.65 -9.25 23.93
CA ALA A 36 -27.02 -9.66 24.12
C ALA A 36 -27.13 -11.14 23.75
N TRP A 37 -27.60 -11.94 24.69
CA TRP A 37 -27.94 -13.34 24.51
C TRP A 37 -28.97 -13.53 23.37
N CYS A 38 -28.68 -14.42 22.43
CA CYS A 38 -29.72 -15.06 21.62
C CYS A 38 -29.31 -16.51 21.29
N PRO A 39 -30.17 -17.52 21.51
CA PRO A 39 -29.78 -18.92 21.46
C PRO A 39 -30.07 -19.53 20.08
N CYS A 40 -29.02 -20.01 19.39
CA CYS A 40 -29.18 -20.92 18.26
C CYS A 40 -28.61 -22.30 18.64
N LYS A 41 -29.55 -23.25 18.79
CA LYS A 41 -29.31 -24.68 18.98
C LYS A 41 -28.79 -25.32 17.69
N GLY A 42 -27.87 -26.27 17.86
CA GLY A 42 -27.68 -27.41 16.97
C GLY A 42 -26.59 -27.24 15.92
N TYR A 43 -25.42 -27.84 16.14
CA TYR A 43 -24.86 -28.94 15.33
C TYR A 43 -23.50 -29.40 15.91
N GLY A 44 -23.45 -30.68 16.29
CA GLY A 44 -22.29 -31.59 16.23
C GLY A 44 -20.98 -31.24 16.94
N ARG A 45 -20.79 -31.77 18.15
CA ARG A 45 -19.47 -31.93 18.81
C ARG A 45 -18.63 -33.00 18.10
N PHE A 46 -17.37 -32.67 17.79
CA PHE A 46 -16.25 -33.62 17.81
C PHE A 46 -15.01 -32.90 18.36
N ILE A 47 -14.70 -33.11 19.64
CA ILE A 47 -13.39 -32.78 20.23
C ILE A 47 -12.85 -34.10 20.78
N GLY A 48 -11.84 -34.63 20.12
CA GLY A 48 -11.04 -35.74 20.65
C GLY A 48 -10.26 -35.26 21.87
N ARG A 49 -10.52 -35.88 23.02
CA ARG A 49 -9.74 -35.73 24.25
C ARG A 49 -8.42 -36.48 24.10
N VAL A 50 -7.30 -35.82 24.42
CA VAL A 50 -6.06 -36.49 24.80
C VAL A 50 -6.02 -36.54 26.34
N PRO A 51 -5.82 -37.72 26.98
CA PRO A 51 -5.89 -37.83 28.43
C PRO A 51 -4.55 -37.48 29.11
N ALA A 52 -4.64 -36.97 30.33
CA ALA A 52 -3.51 -36.69 31.21
C ALA A 52 -3.45 -37.66 32.41
N GLN A 53 -2.21 -37.97 32.82
CA GLN A 53 -1.73 -38.60 34.07
C GLN A 53 -1.88 -40.14 34.18
N ALA A 54 -0.98 -40.92 34.80
CA ALA A 54 -0.14 -40.63 35.96
C ALA A 54 1.10 -41.58 36.11
N SER A 55 1.84 -41.36 37.20
CA SER A 55 2.92 -42.16 37.84
C SER A 55 4.31 -41.55 37.65
N SER A 56 5.16 -41.37 38.66
CA SER A 56 5.11 -41.67 40.10
C SER A 56 6.23 -40.85 40.75
N GLY A 57 6.08 -40.55 42.05
CA GLY A 57 6.83 -39.49 42.72
C GLY A 57 8.30 -39.77 43.03
N ARG A 58 8.99 -38.70 43.43
CA ARG A 58 9.70 -38.60 44.72
C ARG A 58 10.06 -37.13 45.01
N ARG A 59 9.89 -36.76 46.27
CA ARG A 59 10.24 -35.46 46.88
C ARG A 59 11.75 -35.19 46.77
N ILE A 60 12.16 -33.92 46.81
CA ILE A 60 12.99 -33.32 47.88
C ILE A 60 13.15 -31.80 47.63
N SER A 61 13.37 -31.11 48.75
CA SER A 61 13.38 -29.69 49.12
C SER A 61 14.34 -28.72 48.42
N SER A 62 13.99 -27.43 48.58
CA SER A 62 14.81 -26.22 48.47
C SER A 62 16.09 -26.19 49.35
N SER A 63 17.21 -25.66 48.84
CA SER A 63 18.15 -24.70 49.50
C SER A 63 19.55 -24.64 48.83
N ALA A 64 20.25 -23.51 49.08
CA ALA A 64 21.68 -23.15 48.87
C ALA A 64 22.06 -22.70 47.43
N ILE A 65 22.56 -21.49 47.13
CA ILE A 65 23.63 -20.62 47.69
C ILE A 65 25.02 -21.28 47.70
N ALA A 66 25.92 -20.75 46.85
CA ALA A 66 27.35 -20.46 47.06
C ALA A 66 28.28 -20.89 45.90
N ASP A 67 28.95 -19.87 45.35
CA ASP A 67 30.39 -19.75 45.03
C ASP A 67 31.09 -20.74 44.09
N PHE A 68 31.83 -20.19 43.12
CA PHE A 68 33.30 -20.38 42.99
C PHE A 68 33.88 -19.38 41.97
N GLU A 69 34.67 -18.44 42.47
CA GLU A 69 35.76 -17.76 41.76
C GLU A 69 36.90 -18.77 41.49
N ASP A 70 37.66 -18.65 40.39
CA ASP A 70 38.93 -17.89 40.38
C ASP A 70 39.86 -18.24 39.18
N ASP A 71 40.37 -17.16 38.60
CA ASP A 71 41.68 -16.83 38.01
C ASP A 71 42.59 -17.72 37.13
N SER A 72 43.17 -16.97 36.16
CA SER A 72 44.57 -16.92 35.67
C SER A 72 45.02 -17.79 34.48
N PHE A 73 45.47 -17.15 33.39
CA PHE A 73 46.90 -16.85 33.18
C PHE A 73 47.14 -16.09 31.86
N ASP A 74 47.89 -14.98 31.98
CA ASP A 74 48.32 -14.07 30.92
C ASP A 74 49.82 -14.29 30.62
N LYS A 75 50.24 -13.89 29.40
CA LYS A 75 51.61 -13.49 28.97
C LYS A 75 52.74 -14.53 28.70
N LYS A 76 53.16 -14.57 27.42
CA LYS A 76 54.46 -14.12 26.84
C LYS A 76 54.94 -15.03 25.69
N MET A 77 55.16 -14.47 24.50
CA MET A 77 56.50 -14.46 23.87
C MET A 77 56.52 -13.63 22.57
N SER A 78 57.30 -12.55 22.62
CA SER A 78 57.87 -11.83 21.49
C SER A 78 59.31 -12.28 21.30
N THR A 79 59.72 -12.68 20.09
CA THR A 79 61.12 -12.79 19.68
C THR A 79 61.27 -12.63 18.15
N LEU A 80 62.17 -11.71 17.75
CA LEU A 80 63.10 -11.68 16.59
C LEU A 80 62.66 -12.38 15.26
N GLY A 81 62.85 -11.88 14.04
CA GLY A 81 63.76 -10.87 13.48
C GLY A 81 63.73 -10.94 11.93
N LYS A 82 64.24 -9.89 11.27
CA LYS A 82 64.24 -9.59 9.82
C LYS A 82 64.94 -10.64 8.92
N ALA A 83 64.45 -10.88 7.69
CA ALA A 83 65.26 -10.91 6.43
C ALA A 83 64.46 -11.22 5.12
N ASN A 84 64.69 -10.36 4.10
CA ASN A 84 64.80 -10.55 2.63
C ASN A 84 63.69 -11.07 1.68
N CYS A 85 63.10 -10.10 0.95
CA CYS A 85 63.11 -9.87 -0.52
C CYS A 85 62.73 -10.92 -1.61
N ARG A 86 61.93 -10.40 -2.56
CA ARG A 86 61.63 -10.77 -3.98
C ARG A 86 60.55 -11.86 -4.17
N SER A 87 59.61 -11.81 -5.12
CA SER A 87 59.18 -10.86 -6.15
C SER A 87 58.00 -11.51 -6.92
N VAL A 88 56.98 -10.71 -7.30
CA VAL A 88 56.07 -10.89 -8.46
C VAL A 88 54.96 -11.95 -8.35
N LEU A 89 53.72 -11.50 -8.08
CA LEU A 89 52.50 -11.60 -8.93
C LEU A 89 51.28 -11.03 -8.17
N ASN A 90 50.61 -10.04 -8.74
CA ASN A 90 49.30 -9.48 -8.31
C ASN A 90 48.18 -10.19 -9.13
N PRO A 91 46.86 -10.13 -8.78
CA PRO A 91 46.21 -9.02 -8.09
C PRO A 91 45.24 -9.35 -6.94
N SER A 92 45.18 -8.36 -6.04
CA SER A 92 44.11 -7.95 -5.14
C SER A 92 42.68 -8.26 -5.61
N PHE A 93 41.95 -9.05 -4.81
CA PHE A 93 40.51 -8.93 -4.63
C PHE A 93 40.25 -7.89 -3.54
N ASP A 94 40.40 -6.61 -3.87
CA ASP A 94 39.75 -5.56 -3.08
C ASP A 94 38.33 -5.44 -3.66
N LEU A 95 37.41 -6.22 -3.09
CA LEU A 95 36.01 -5.87 -3.14
C LEU A 95 35.86 -4.58 -2.33
N ASP A 96 35.82 -3.45 -3.03
CA ASP A 96 35.38 -2.17 -2.46
C ASP A 96 33.97 -2.37 -1.87
N ILE A 97 33.92 -2.71 -0.58
CA ILE A 97 32.68 -2.78 0.22
C ILE A 97 31.97 -1.42 0.19
N ASP A 98 32.72 -0.33 -0.02
CA ASP A 98 32.19 1.00 -0.25
C ASP A 98 31.42 1.14 -1.57
N CYS A 99 31.70 0.34 -2.60
CA CYS A 99 30.91 0.34 -3.84
C CYS A 99 29.63 -0.50 -3.71
N TYR A 100 29.63 -1.53 -2.84
CA TYR A 100 28.45 -2.37 -2.59
C TYR A 100 27.46 -1.71 -1.62
N MET A 101 27.95 -0.87 -0.70
CA MET A 101 27.12 -0.07 0.21
C MET A 101 26.59 1.23 -0.42
N LYS A 102 27.12 1.67 -1.56
CA LYS A 102 26.71 2.91 -2.28
C LYS A 102 25.53 2.74 -3.24
N ALA A 103 24.88 1.57 -3.30
CA ALA A 103 23.80 1.27 -4.24
C ALA A 103 22.38 1.23 -3.63
N GLN A 104 22.20 1.64 -2.37
CA GLN A 104 20.89 2.10 -1.89
C GLN A 104 20.85 3.61 -2.14
N ALA A 105 20.02 4.05 -3.10
CA ALA A 105 19.78 5.47 -3.29
C ALA A 105 19.15 6.01 -1.99
N GLU A 106 19.95 6.66 -1.16
CA GLU A 106 19.54 7.27 0.10
C GLU A 106 18.39 8.22 -0.21
N ILE A 107 17.18 7.91 0.29
CA ILE A 107 16.00 8.75 0.05
C ILE A 107 16.27 10.12 0.68
N VAL A 108 16.32 11.16 -0.14
CA VAL A 108 16.62 12.51 0.33
C VAL A 108 15.33 13.18 0.82
N GLU A 109 15.34 13.67 2.05
CA GLU A 109 14.22 14.44 2.61
C GLU A 109 14.19 15.87 2.05
N PRO A 110 13.05 16.35 1.52
CA PRO A 110 12.94 17.72 1.04
C PRO A 110 13.02 18.70 2.21
N ARG A 111 13.94 19.67 2.13
CA ARG A 111 14.05 20.76 3.12
C ARG A 111 13.13 21.90 2.72
N ILE A 112 11.93 21.90 3.31
CA ILE A 112 10.91 22.91 3.03
C ILE A 112 10.86 23.89 4.19
N LYS A 113 10.77 25.17 3.83
CA LYS A 113 10.59 26.27 4.77
C LYS A 113 9.65 27.28 4.14
N MET A 114 8.72 27.80 4.93
CA MET A 114 7.70 28.75 4.51
C MET A 114 7.34 29.63 5.70
N SER A 115 6.96 30.88 5.48
CA SER A 115 6.32 31.68 6.54
C SER A 115 4.86 31.28 6.72
N LEU A 116 4.30 31.54 7.90
CA LEU A 116 2.88 31.28 8.14
C LEU A 116 1.97 32.16 7.25
N GLY A 117 2.39 33.39 6.96
CA GLY A 117 1.72 34.29 6.02
C GLY A 117 1.63 33.72 4.60
N GLU A 118 2.76 33.29 4.05
CA GLU A 118 2.83 32.64 2.73
C GLU A 118 1.94 31.39 2.66
N LEU A 119 1.92 30.57 3.73
CA LEU A 119 1.09 29.38 3.77
C LEU A 119 -0.40 29.72 3.64
N LEU A 120 -0.89 30.71 4.39
CA LEU A 120 -2.30 31.12 4.33
C LEU A 120 -2.67 31.71 2.97
N GLU A 121 -1.78 32.51 2.38
CA GLU A 121 -1.99 33.07 1.04
C GLU A 121 -2.09 31.95 -0.02
N HIS A 122 -1.13 31.03 -0.04
CA HIS A 122 -1.09 29.94 -1.03
C HIS A 122 -2.23 28.94 -0.87
N SER A 123 -2.63 28.65 0.38
CA SER A 123 -3.74 27.74 0.67
C SER A 123 -5.12 28.35 0.42
N LYS A 124 -5.19 29.68 0.22
CA LYS A 124 -6.45 30.43 0.02
C LYS A 124 -7.46 30.23 1.16
N ILE A 125 -6.97 29.84 2.34
CA ILE A 125 -7.82 29.66 3.52
C ILE A 125 -8.08 31.03 4.11
N VAL A 126 -9.37 31.32 4.33
CA VAL A 126 -9.79 32.54 5.04
C VAL A 126 -9.91 32.20 6.53
N PRO A 127 -8.98 32.67 7.38
CA PRO A 127 -9.09 32.47 8.81
C PRO A 127 -10.25 33.29 9.39
N VAL A 128 -10.84 32.78 10.47
CA VAL A 128 -11.81 33.52 11.29
C VAL A 128 -11.08 34.59 12.10
N SER A 129 -9.92 34.24 12.65
CA SER A 129 -9.04 35.16 13.36
C SER A 129 -7.61 34.66 13.35
N VAL A 130 -6.67 35.59 13.54
CA VAL A 130 -5.23 35.34 13.53
C VAL A 130 -4.61 36.09 14.69
N PHE A 131 -3.76 35.41 15.46
CA PHE A 131 -3.05 35.96 16.60
C PHE A 131 -1.54 35.64 16.49
N GLY A 132 -0.70 36.55 16.97
CA GLY A 132 0.75 36.36 17.00
C GLY A 132 1.47 36.76 15.70
N ASN A 133 2.63 36.17 15.45
CA ASN A 133 3.55 36.57 14.38
C ASN A 133 3.37 35.73 13.10
N MET A 134 2.88 36.36 12.03
CA MET A 134 2.70 35.72 10.71
C MET A 134 4.00 35.46 9.95
N GLU A 135 5.11 36.10 10.34
CA GLU A 135 6.43 35.87 9.75
C GLU A 135 7.15 34.67 10.38
N VAL A 136 6.50 33.96 11.30
CA VAL A 136 7.06 32.73 11.87
C VAL A 136 7.32 31.71 10.77
N GLN A 137 8.51 31.16 10.79
CA GLN A 137 8.95 30.17 9.82
C GLN A 137 8.53 28.78 10.28
N ILE A 138 7.81 28.08 9.41
CA ILE A 138 7.40 26.69 9.58
C ILE A 138 8.29 25.78 8.73
N THR A 139 8.67 24.63 9.29
CA THR A 139 9.52 23.61 8.64
C THR A 139 8.83 22.27 8.47
N GLY A 140 7.60 22.15 8.97
CA GLY A 140 6.75 20.99 8.79
C GLY A 140 5.31 21.30 9.20
N ILE A 141 4.42 20.34 8.95
CA ILE A 141 3.01 20.40 9.34
C ILE A 141 2.60 19.03 9.89
N GLN A 142 1.88 19.02 11.00
CA GLN A 142 1.41 17.80 11.66
C GLN A 142 0.01 17.99 12.25
N HIS A 143 -0.76 16.90 12.28
CA HIS A 143 -2.04 16.84 12.99
C HIS A 143 -2.05 15.75 14.09
N ASP A 144 -0.96 14.99 14.21
CA ASP A 144 -0.69 14.06 15.31
C ASP A 144 0.40 14.64 16.20
N SER A 145 0.06 14.97 17.45
CA SER A 145 0.99 15.59 18.41
C SER A 145 2.25 14.75 18.59
N ARG A 146 2.18 13.43 18.47
CA ARG A 146 3.29 12.51 18.70
C ARG A 146 4.37 12.62 17.62
N LEU A 147 4.01 13.12 16.44
CA LEU A 147 4.88 13.28 15.28
C LEU A 147 5.42 14.71 15.12
N VAL A 148 4.96 15.65 15.94
CA VAL A 148 5.43 17.04 15.92
C VAL A 148 6.94 17.08 16.20
N ALA A 149 7.65 17.82 15.36
CA ALA A 149 9.03 18.22 15.53
C ALA A 149 9.16 19.74 15.74
N SER A 150 10.34 20.18 16.17
CA SER A 150 10.63 21.60 16.35
C SER A 150 10.51 22.35 15.01
N GLY A 151 9.70 23.41 15.00
CA GLY A 151 9.44 24.20 13.79
C GLY A 151 8.15 23.82 13.05
N ASP A 152 7.42 22.83 13.51
CA ASP A 152 6.19 22.40 12.85
C ASP A 152 4.99 23.30 13.16
N LEU A 153 4.07 23.37 12.20
CA LEU A 153 2.71 23.81 12.37
C LEU A 153 1.85 22.65 12.89
N PHE A 154 1.15 22.82 14.01
CA PHE A 154 0.22 21.81 14.52
C PHE A 154 -1.24 22.15 14.17
N VAL A 155 -1.98 21.22 13.59
CA VAL A 155 -3.39 21.39 13.21
C VAL A 155 -4.29 20.55 14.12
N CYS A 156 -5.16 21.21 14.87
CA CYS A 156 -6.07 20.59 15.83
C CYS A 156 -7.31 19.98 15.13
N CYS A 157 -7.13 18.82 14.51
CA CYS A 157 -8.22 18.07 13.88
C CYS A 157 -9.14 17.43 14.92
N VAL A 158 -10.46 17.47 14.66
CA VAL A 158 -11.46 16.81 15.51
C VAL A 158 -11.81 15.46 14.88
N GLY A 159 -11.33 14.37 15.47
CA GLY A 159 -11.55 13.01 14.98
C GLY A 159 -12.77 12.33 15.60
N ARG A 160 -13.11 11.12 15.13
CA ARG A 160 -14.23 10.32 15.67
C ARG A 160 -14.02 9.85 17.11
N ARG A 161 -12.77 9.73 17.57
CA ARG A 161 -12.42 9.16 18.89
C ARG A 161 -11.85 10.19 19.86
N THR A 162 -11.22 11.23 19.35
CA THR A 162 -10.49 12.21 20.16
C THR A 162 -10.49 13.56 19.47
N ASP A 163 -10.29 14.60 20.27
CA ASP A 163 -10.20 15.99 19.83
C ASP A 163 -8.73 16.43 19.89
N GLY A 164 -8.17 16.86 18.76
CA GLY A 164 -6.78 17.32 18.65
C GLY A 164 -6.41 18.45 19.61
N HIS A 165 -7.39 19.25 20.05
CA HIS A 165 -7.19 20.32 21.03
C HIS A 165 -6.68 19.80 22.38
N LEU A 166 -6.98 18.54 22.74
CA LEU A 166 -6.52 17.92 23.98
C LEU A 166 -5.00 17.71 24.01
N PHE A 167 -4.33 17.74 22.84
CA PHE A 167 -2.90 17.44 22.70
C PHE A 167 -2.04 18.68 22.43
N LEU A 168 -2.61 19.88 22.58
CA LEU A 168 -1.91 21.16 22.40
C LEU A 168 -0.65 21.28 23.25
N SER A 169 -0.73 20.91 24.54
CA SER A 169 0.43 20.97 25.44
C SER A 169 1.53 19.99 25.02
N GLU A 170 1.20 18.84 24.43
CA GLU A 170 2.20 17.91 23.90
C GLU A 170 2.86 18.47 22.64
N ALA A 171 2.08 19.03 21.71
CA ALA A 171 2.60 19.65 20.50
C ALA A 171 3.54 20.83 20.81
N ASP A 172 3.16 21.69 21.76
CA ASP A 172 3.99 22.81 22.24
C ASP A 172 5.32 22.31 22.81
N LYS A 173 5.28 21.30 23.70
CA LYS A 173 6.48 20.69 24.29
C LYS A 173 7.44 20.09 23.26
N ARG A 174 6.92 19.59 22.14
CA ARG A 174 7.71 19.05 21.03
C ARG A 174 8.25 20.14 20.09
N GLY A 175 7.82 21.38 20.28
CA GLY A 175 8.35 22.55 19.58
C GLY A 175 7.51 23.02 18.39
N ALA A 176 6.20 22.77 18.40
CA ALA A 176 5.29 23.44 17.48
C ALA A 176 5.46 24.97 17.57
N VAL A 177 5.63 25.64 16.43
CA VAL A 177 5.84 27.10 16.40
C VAL A 177 4.56 27.88 16.14
N ALA A 178 3.55 27.21 15.59
CA ALA A 178 2.24 27.77 15.29
C ALA A 178 1.16 26.69 15.42
N VAL A 179 -0.09 27.12 15.63
CA VAL A 179 -1.26 26.24 15.77
C VAL A 179 -2.38 26.69 14.85
N VAL A 180 -3.10 25.74 14.25
CA VAL A 180 -4.39 25.95 13.57
C VAL A 180 -5.48 25.21 14.34
N ALA A 181 -6.53 25.91 14.73
CA ALA A 181 -7.62 25.39 15.57
C ALA A 181 -9.00 25.85 15.05
N ASN A 182 -10.07 25.21 15.54
CA ASN A 182 -11.45 25.66 15.25
C ASN A 182 -12.21 26.16 16.48
N LYS A 183 -11.54 26.26 17.63
CA LYS A 183 -12.06 26.81 18.88
C LYS A 183 -11.08 27.86 19.38
N GLU A 184 -11.59 28.86 20.08
CA GLU A 184 -10.73 29.82 20.78
C GLU A 184 -9.88 29.09 21.82
N ILE A 185 -8.59 29.42 21.83
CA ILE A 185 -7.60 28.90 22.77
C ILE A 185 -6.94 30.10 23.44
N ASP A 186 -6.81 30.07 24.76
CA ASP A 186 -6.05 31.08 25.49
C ASP A 186 -4.54 30.85 25.27
N ILE A 187 -3.98 31.57 24.28
CA ILE A 187 -2.57 31.43 23.87
C ILE A 187 -1.63 31.81 25.01
N GLU A 188 -1.90 32.91 25.71
CA GLU A 188 -0.99 33.47 26.71
C GLU A 188 -0.81 32.58 27.93
N GLN A 189 -1.82 31.77 28.26
CA GLN A 189 -1.75 30.84 29.39
C GLN A 189 -1.39 29.40 28.99
N THR A 190 -1.57 29.02 27.72
CA THR A 190 -1.57 27.60 27.31
C THR A 190 -0.40 27.20 26.41
N LEU A 191 0.18 28.12 25.64
CA LEU A 191 1.10 27.80 24.56
C LEU A 191 2.30 28.75 24.51
N SER A 192 3.49 28.19 24.27
CA SER A 192 4.70 28.95 23.92
C SER A 192 4.77 29.26 22.42
N CYS A 193 3.82 28.73 21.63
CA CYS A 193 3.69 28.95 20.20
C CYS A 193 3.61 30.45 19.83
N LYS A 194 4.22 30.80 18.70
CA LYS A 194 4.36 32.19 18.24
C LYS A 194 3.14 32.71 17.49
N ALA A 195 2.24 31.83 17.07
CA ALA A 195 1.04 32.19 16.32
C ALA A 195 -0.09 31.17 16.51
N LEU A 196 -1.33 31.66 16.44
CA LEU A 196 -2.56 30.87 16.41
C LEU A 196 -3.46 31.35 15.27
N ILE A 197 -3.96 30.39 14.49
CA ILE A 197 -4.94 30.64 13.43
C ILE A 197 -6.23 29.91 13.81
N ILE A 198 -7.33 30.64 13.83
CA ILE A 198 -8.66 30.05 14.00
C ILE A 198 -9.32 29.93 12.63
N VAL A 199 -9.78 28.73 12.30
CA VAL A 199 -10.55 28.41 11.09
C VAL A 199 -11.92 27.83 11.49
N ARG A 200 -12.87 27.79 10.57
CA ARG A 200 -14.20 27.20 10.86
C ARG A 200 -14.13 25.68 11.06
N ASP A 201 -13.34 25.01 10.23
CA ASP A 201 -13.21 23.55 10.25
C ASP A 201 -11.77 23.15 9.92
N THR A 202 -11.07 22.59 10.92
CA THR A 202 -9.68 22.14 10.77
C THR A 202 -9.55 20.91 9.88
N ASN A 203 -10.56 20.03 9.85
CA ASN A 203 -10.54 18.83 9.00
C ASN A 203 -10.68 19.22 7.52
N ALA A 204 -11.54 20.21 7.22
CA ALA A 204 -11.77 20.67 5.86
C ALA A 204 -10.55 21.38 5.24
N VAL A 205 -9.71 22.03 6.06
CA VAL A 205 -8.56 22.80 5.57
C VAL A 205 -7.23 22.03 5.61
N LEU A 206 -7.17 20.88 6.28
CA LEU A 206 -5.93 20.13 6.49
C LEU A 206 -5.22 19.78 5.17
N ALA A 207 -5.98 19.29 4.19
CA ALA A 207 -5.43 18.91 2.89
C ALA A 207 -4.84 20.13 2.16
N ALA A 208 -5.57 21.26 2.13
CA ALA A 208 -5.14 22.50 1.49
C ALA A 208 -3.89 23.10 2.15
N LEU A 209 -3.81 23.09 3.48
CA LEU A 209 -2.61 23.50 4.22
C LEU A 209 -1.41 22.61 3.87
N ALA A 210 -1.60 21.28 3.92
CA ALA A 210 -0.54 20.34 3.61
C ALA A 210 -0.03 20.50 2.17
N ALA A 211 -0.94 20.53 1.19
CA ALA A 211 -0.58 20.69 -0.22
C ALA A 211 0.15 22.01 -0.47
N SER A 212 -0.30 23.09 0.15
CA SER A 212 0.35 24.40 0.01
C SER A 212 1.75 24.43 0.62
N PHE A 213 1.91 23.88 1.83
CA PHE A 213 3.21 23.75 2.49
C PHE A 213 4.19 22.95 1.63
N TYR A 214 3.74 21.81 1.11
CA TYR A 214 4.52 20.93 0.24
C TYR A 214 4.60 21.38 -1.23
N ARG A 215 4.07 22.57 -1.55
CA ARG A 215 4.10 23.20 -2.89
C ARG A 215 3.44 22.38 -4.00
N GLN A 216 2.32 21.75 -3.69
CA GLN A 216 1.44 21.03 -4.64
C GLN A 216 2.23 20.02 -5.51
N PRO A 217 2.89 19.02 -4.88
CA PRO A 217 3.81 18.13 -5.58
C PRO A 217 3.16 17.33 -6.71
N SER A 218 1.86 17.01 -6.57
CA SER A 218 1.05 16.31 -7.58
C SER A 218 0.97 17.05 -8.92
N LEU A 219 1.11 18.38 -8.95
CA LEU A 219 1.07 19.14 -10.21
C LEU A 219 2.32 18.96 -11.10
N ASN A 220 3.39 18.36 -10.55
CA ASN A 220 4.68 18.23 -11.22
C ASN A 220 5.04 16.77 -11.52
N MET A 221 4.09 15.85 -11.34
CA MET A 221 4.23 14.42 -11.64
C MET A 221 2.92 13.95 -12.26
N GLU A 222 2.97 12.90 -13.06
CA GLU A 222 1.75 12.22 -13.49
C GLU A 222 1.21 11.35 -12.35
N VAL A 223 -0.10 11.40 -12.06
CA VAL A 223 -0.71 10.70 -10.93
C VAL A 223 -1.87 9.82 -11.38
N ILE A 224 -1.76 8.53 -11.09
CA ILE A 224 -2.74 7.50 -11.42
C ILE A 224 -3.45 7.03 -10.16
N GLY A 225 -4.74 7.33 -10.05
CA GLY A 225 -5.59 6.91 -8.94
C GLY A 225 -6.35 5.63 -9.25
N ILE A 226 -6.28 4.64 -8.36
CA ILE A 226 -6.97 3.34 -8.53
C ILE A 226 -7.96 3.13 -7.40
N THR A 227 -9.23 2.94 -7.76
CA THR A 227 -10.29 2.61 -6.80
C THR A 227 -11.07 1.35 -7.19
N GLY A 228 -11.94 0.93 -6.28
CA GLY A 228 -12.74 -0.30 -6.34
C GLY A 228 -12.62 -1.14 -5.07
N THR A 229 -13.43 -2.20 -4.95
CA THR A 229 -13.42 -3.08 -3.76
C THR A 229 -12.15 -3.92 -3.77
N ASN A 230 -11.92 -4.71 -4.82
CA ASN A 230 -10.79 -5.62 -4.96
C ASN A 230 -9.86 -5.23 -6.13
N GLY A 231 -8.58 -5.63 -6.07
CA GLY A 231 -7.66 -5.49 -7.21
C GLY A 231 -6.84 -4.20 -7.29
N LYS A 232 -7.09 -3.21 -6.40
CA LYS A 232 -6.32 -1.94 -6.34
C LYS A 232 -4.81 -2.17 -6.28
N THR A 233 -4.35 -2.93 -5.28
CA THR A 233 -2.93 -3.22 -5.08
C THR A 233 -2.30 -3.92 -6.28
N SER A 234 -2.90 -5.01 -6.78
CA SER A 234 -2.33 -5.75 -7.91
C SER A 234 -2.26 -4.91 -9.18
N THR A 235 -3.31 -4.12 -9.44
CA THR A 235 -3.34 -3.18 -10.57
C THR A 235 -2.27 -2.10 -10.42
N ALA A 236 -2.05 -1.59 -9.20
CA ALA A 236 -1.05 -0.56 -8.93
C ALA A 236 0.38 -1.05 -9.22
N TYR A 237 0.71 -2.27 -8.83
CA TYR A 237 2.01 -2.89 -9.12
C TYR A 237 2.21 -3.13 -10.62
N LEU A 238 1.17 -3.58 -11.33
CA LEU A 238 1.23 -3.78 -12.78
C LEU A 238 1.45 -2.45 -13.52
N ILE A 239 0.72 -1.39 -13.14
CA ILE A 239 0.90 -0.05 -13.72
C ILE A 239 2.32 0.47 -13.43
N LYS A 240 2.80 0.32 -12.19
CA LYS A 240 4.18 0.66 -11.82
C LYS A 240 5.18 -0.06 -12.74
N GLY A 241 5.02 -1.37 -12.97
CA GLY A 241 5.87 -2.14 -13.86
C GLY A 241 5.88 -1.63 -15.30
N ILE A 242 4.73 -1.18 -15.82
CA ILE A 242 4.63 -0.60 -17.18
C ILE A 242 5.43 0.71 -17.27
N TYR A 243 5.25 1.64 -16.33
CA TYR A 243 6.01 2.90 -16.34
C TYR A 243 7.51 2.68 -16.13
N GLU A 244 7.91 1.75 -15.27
CA GLU A 244 9.32 1.40 -15.09
C GLU A 244 9.92 0.76 -16.36
N ALA A 245 9.14 -0.04 -17.09
CA ALA A 245 9.57 -0.57 -18.39
C ALA A 245 9.76 0.55 -19.43
N MET A 246 8.97 1.61 -19.37
CA MET A 246 9.16 2.83 -20.19
C MET A 246 10.38 3.67 -19.76
N GLY A 247 11.07 3.29 -18.67
CA GLY A 247 12.25 3.98 -18.16
C GLY A 247 11.93 5.17 -17.24
N LEU A 248 10.70 5.27 -16.75
CA LEU A 248 10.27 6.35 -15.86
C LEU A 248 10.47 5.97 -14.39
N ARG A 249 10.82 6.95 -13.56
CA ARG A 249 10.91 6.75 -12.10
C ARG A 249 9.51 6.78 -11.52
N THR A 250 9.05 5.64 -11.03
CA THR A 250 7.66 5.49 -10.57
C THR A 250 7.55 5.28 -9.07
N GLY A 251 6.82 6.18 -8.42
CA GLY A 251 6.40 6.04 -7.03
C GLY A 251 5.11 5.23 -6.90
N LEU A 252 4.91 4.62 -5.74
CA LEU A 252 3.70 3.86 -5.43
C LEU A 252 3.24 4.20 -4.01
N LEU A 253 1.96 4.55 -3.87
CA LEU A 253 1.29 4.73 -2.57
C LEU A 253 0.21 3.66 -2.43
N GLY A 254 0.48 2.61 -1.66
CA GLY A 254 -0.43 1.47 -1.56
C GLY A 254 -0.46 0.78 -0.21
N THR A 255 -1.24 -0.31 -0.16
CA THR A 255 -1.49 -1.09 1.06
C THR A 255 -0.24 -1.86 1.52
N VAL A 256 0.55 -2.37 0.57
CA VAL A 256 1.71 -3.23 0.88
C VAL A 256 2.89 -2.40 1.36
N ALA A 257 3.21 -1.34 0.61
CA ALA A 257 4.33 -0.46 0.89
C ALA A 257 4.14 0.87 0.17
N TYR A 258 4.94 1.86 0.56
CA TYR A 258 5.16 3.05 -0.24
C TYR A 258 6.50 2.94 -0.95
N TYR A 259 6.58 3.34 -2.21
CA TYR A 259 7.83 3.42 -2.96
C TYR A 259 8.05 4.83 -3.43
N ILE A 260 9.23 5.40 -3.15
CA ILE A 260 9.61 6.71 -3.69
C ILE A 260 9.89 6.56 -5.19
N HIS A 261 10.79 5.65 -5.55
CA HIS A 261 10.98 5.13 -6.91
C HIS A 261 11.79 3.84 -6.85
N GLY A 262 11.70 2.98 -7.88
CA GLY A 262 12.49 1.75 -7.95
C GLY A 262 12.32 0.86 -6.72
N LYS A 263 13.43 0.60 -5.99
CA LYS A 263 13.46 -0.23 -4.77
C LYS A 263 13.44 0.57 -3.46
N ASN A 264 13.25 1.90 -3.53
CA ASN A 264 13.24 2.77 -2.35
C ASN A 264 11.90 2.64 -1.61
N GLU A 265 11.79 1.59 -0.81
CA GLU A 265 10.60 1.17 -0.07
C GLU A 265 10.51 1.82 1.32
N LEU A 266 9.30 2.22 1.70
CA LEU A 266 8.94 2.68 3.04
C LEU A 266 7.72 1.89 3.52
N VAL A 267 7.63 1.72 4.85
CA VAL A 267 6.54 0.99 5.48
C VAL A 267 5.21 1.72 5.27
N SER A 268 4.21 0.98 4.78
CA SER A 268 2.84 1.48 4.68
C SER A 268 2.11 1.34 6.02
N ILE A 269 1.46 2.42 6.46
CA ILE A 269 0.64 2.45 7.69
C ILE A 269 -0.84 2.28 7.33
N ASN A 270 -1.26 2.79 6.17
CA ASN A 270 -2.63 2.73 5.66
C ASN A 270 -2.62 2.62 4.14
N THR A 271 -3.62 1.96 3.55
CA THR A 271 -3.80 1.91 2.08
C THR A 271 -3.76 3.29 1.43
N THR A 272 -4.41 4.26 2.07
CA THR A 272 -4.35 5.67 1.70
C THR A 272 -3.96 6.46 2.95
N PRO A 273 -2.73 6.99 3.04
CA PRO A 273 -2.31 7.79 4.20
C PRO A 273 -3.16 9.05 4.38
N ASP A 274 -3.05 9.71 5.54
CA ASP A 274 -3.72 11.00 5.77
C ASP A 274 -3.18 12.10 4.84
N ALA A 275 -3.91 13.22 4.76
CA ALA A 275 -3.61 14.29 3.81
C ALA A 275 -2.20 14.89 3.99
N VAL A 276 -1.70 14.97 5.23
CA VAL A 276 -0.35 15.48 5.50
C VAL A 276 0.70 14.50 4.99
N LEU A 277 0.55 13.23 5.33
CA LEU A 277 1.50 12.19 4.93
C LEU A 277 1.49 11.96 3.41
N VAL A 278 0.32 12.02 2.75
CA VAL A 278 0.22 11.97 1.28
C VAL A 278 1.06 13.08 0.64
N GLN A 279 0.87 14.32 1.06
CA GLN A 279 1.59 15.47 0.49
C GLN A 279 3.10 15.42 0.82
N ASN A 280 3.46 14.98 2.02
CA ASN A 280 4.86 14.74 2.39
C ASN A 280 5.54 13.68 1.49
N LEU A 281 4.89 12.53 1.32
CA LEU A 281 5.42 11.45 0.48
C LEU A 281 5.53 11.87 -0.99
N MET A 282 4.54 12.59 -1.52
CA MET A 282 4.60 13.10 -2.90
C MET A 282 5.69 14.17 -3.07
N ALA A 283 5.89 15.05 -2.08
CA ALA A 283 7.01 16.00 -2.12
C ALA A 283 8.36 15.29 -2.08
N LYS A 284 8.46 14.20 -1.29
CA LYS A 284 9.65 13.35 -1.24
C LYS A 284 9.90 12.64 -2.57
N MET A 285 8.85 12.09 -3.19
CA MET A 285 8.89 11.52 -4.55
C MET A 285 9.42 12.55 -5.56
N LEU A 286 8.78 13.71 -5.65
CA LEU A 286 9.18 14.77 -6.56
C LEU A 286 10.64 15.21 -6.32
N HIS A 287 11.05 15.37 -5.07
CA HIS A 287 12.42 15.77 -4.73
C HIS A 287 13.48 14.73 -5.15
N ASN A 288 13.14 13.45 -5.11
CA ASN A 288 14.00 12.35 -5.58
C ASN A 288 13.80 12.07 -7.09
N GLY A 289 13.04 12.92 -7.78
CA GLY A 289 12.84 12.91 -9.23
C GLY A 289 11.90 11.82 -9.73
N THR A 290 10.96 11.37 -8.91
CA THR A 290 9.85 10.54 -9.39
C THR A 290 9.08 11.28 -10.50
N ASP A 291 8.85 10.62 -11.62
CA ASP A 291 8.13 11.16 -12.78
C ASP A 291 6.63 10.87 -12.68
N VAL A 292 6.28 9.71 -12.11
CA VAL A 292 4.91 9.18 -12.06
C VAL A 292 4.59 8.59 -10.70
N VAL A 293 3.39 8.81 -10.18
CA VAL A 293 2.89 8.26 -8.92
C VAL A 293 1.66 7.42 -9.17
N VAL A 294 1.72 6.13 -8.79
CA VAL A 294 0.56 5.24 -8.77
C VAL A 294 0.01 5.20 -7.35
N MET A 295 -1.29 5.45 -7.16
CA MET A 295 -1.89 5.60 -5.84
C MET A 295 -3.17 4.79 -5.67
N GLU A 296 -3.21 3.95 -4.64
CA GLU A 296 -4.43 3.29 -4.20
C GLU A 296 -5.36 4.30 -3.50
N ALA A 297 -6.47 4.64 -4.15
CA ALA A 297 -7.50 5.55 -3.65
C ALA A 297 -8.62 4.76 -2.97
N SER A 298 -8.44 4.44 -1.68
CA SER A 298 -9.47 3.75 -0.88
C SER A 298 -10.71 4.64 -0.68
N SER A 299 -11.88 4.01 -0.55
CA SER A 299 -13.13 4.75 -0.27
C SER A 299 -13.07 5.55 1.03
N HIS A 300 -12.36 5.03 2.04
CA HIS A 300 -12.10 5.74 3.29
C HIS A 300 -11.27 7.00 3.06
N GLY A 301 -10.19 6.91 2.27
CA GLY A 301 -9.35 8.06 1.96
C GLY A 301 -10.08 9.14 1.18
N LEU A 302 -10.86 8.74 0.17
CA LEU A 302 -11.67 9.65 -0.64
C LEU A 302 -12.82 10.30 0.15
N ALA A 303 -13.52 9.54 1.01
CA ALA A 303 -14.59 10.08 1.85
C ALA A 303 -14.08 11.08 2.89
N GLN A 304 -12.88 10.85 3.43
CA GLN A 304 -12.26 11.69 4.45
C GLN A 304 -11.43 12.86 3.89
N GLY A 305 -11.40 13.04 2.57
CA GLY A 305 -10.66 14.12 1.94
C GLY A 305 -9.13 13.98 1.99
N ARG A 306 -8.62 12.77 2.25
CA ARG A 306 -7.15 12.53 2.31
C ARG A 306 -6.45 12.79 0.99
N CYS A 307 -7.18 12.65 -0.11
CA CYS A 307 -6.69 12.89 -1.47
C CYS A 307 -7.22 14.21 -2.04
N ASP A 308 -7.78 15.11 -1.23
CA ASP A 308 -8.53 16.24 -1.78
C ASP A 308 -7.67 17.24 -2.55
N GLU A 309 -6.37 17.26 -2.28
CA GLU A 309 -5.37 18.09 -2.97
C GLU A 309 -4.37 17.24 -3.77
N VAL A 310 -4.77 16.01 -4.12
CA VAL A 310 -4.05 15.21 -5.11
C VAL A 310 -4.71 15.47 -6.46
N ASP A 311 -3.92 15.99 -7.38
CA ASP A 311 -4.34 16.23 -8.74
C ASP A 311 -4.09 14.96 -9.56
N PHE A 312 -5.16 14.23 -9.88
CA PHE A 312 -5.08 12.96 -10.58
C PHE A 312 -5.21 13.17 -12.08
N ASP A 313 -4.33 12.55 -12.85
CA ASP A 313 -4.40 12.52 -14.31
C ASP A 313 -5.28 11.36 -14.79
N ILE A 314 -5.19 10.19 -14.14
CA ILE A 314 -5.93 9.00 -14.58
C ILE A 314 -6.69 8.39 -13.41
N ALA A 315 -7.99 8.13 -13.62
CA ALA A 315 -8.84 7.42 -12.68
C ALA A 315 -9.15 6.01 -13.19
N VAL A 316 -8.84 4.99 -12.38
CA VAL A 316 -9.08 3.57 -12.68
C VAL A 316 -10.12 2.99 -11.73
N PHE A 317 -11.16 2.38 -12.28
CA PHE A 317 -12.19 1.66 -11.55
C PHE A 317 -12.11 0.16 -11.86
N THR A 318 -11.90 -0.64 -10.81
CA THR A 318 -11.70 -2.10 -10.91
C THR A 318 -13.01 -2.88 -10.78
N ASN A 319 -13.72 -2.74 -9.66
CA ASN A 319 -15.00 -3.38 -9.38
C ASN A 319 -15.67 -2.76 -8.13
N PHE A 320 -16.94 -3.07 -7.92
CA PHE A 320 -17.73 -2.71 -6.75
C PHE A 320 -18.52 -3.92 -6.24
N THR A 321 -18.08 -4.45 -5.11
CA THR A 321 -18.82 -5.47 -4.33
C THR A 321 -19.00 -5.00 -2.90
N ARG A 322 -20.00 -5.55 -2.19
CA ARG A 322 -20.39 -5.17 -0.83
C ARG A 322 -19.22 -5.34 0.15
N ASP A 323 -18.75 -4.23 0.70
CA ASP A 323 -17.67 -4.15 1.68
C ASP A 323 -17.76 -2.82 2.47
N HIS A 324 -17.03 -2.71 3.59
CA HIS A 324 -16.84 -1.47 4.36
C HIS A 324 -18.11 -0.75 4.86
N LEU A 325 -19.24 -1.46 4.98
CA LEU A 325 -20.49 -0.94 5.55
C LEU A 325 -20.44 -0.71 7.07
N ASP A 326 -19.32 -1.04 7.72
CA ASP A 326 -19.01 -0.63 9.09
C ASP A 326 -18.56 0.85 9.16
N PHE A 327 -18.15 1.42 8.04
CA PHE A 327 -17.74 2.81 7.91
C PHE A 327 -18.71 3.67 7.10
N HIS A 328 -19.16 3.16 5.95
CA HIS A 328 -20.15 3.80 5.09
C HIS A 328 -21.55 3.39 5.55
N GLU A 329 -22.46 4.35 5.74
CA GLU A 329 -23.78 4.08 6.31
C GLU A 329 -24.68 3.36 5.30
N SER A 330 -24.34 3.43 4.01
CA SER A 330 -25.03 2.71 2.93
C SER A 330 -24.10 2.31 1.77
N GLU A 331 -24.58 1.43 0.89
CA GLU A 331 -23.84 1.07 -0.34
C GLU A 331 -23.74 2.27 -1.29
N GLU A 332 -24.74 3.14 -1.32
CA GLU A 332 -24.74 4.39 -2.08
C GLU A 332 -23.63 5.34 -1.60
N GLU A 333 -23.47 5.53 -0.29
CA GLU A 333 -22.36 6.34 0.26
C GLU A 333 -20.99 5.74 -0.08
N TYR A 334 -20.87 4.41 -0.01
CA TYR A 334 -19.63 3.72 -0.38
C TYR A 334 -19.29 3.91 -1.86
N MET A 335 -20.30 3.88 -2.74
CA MET A 335 -20.17 4.09 -4.17
C MET A 335 -19.82 5.56 -4.49
N GLU A 336 -20.52 6.51 -3.88
CA GLU A 336 -20.29 7.95 -4.02
C GLU A 336 -18.88 8.32 -3.55
N ALA A 337 -18.41 7.74 -2.44
CA ALA A 337 -17.05 7.95 -1.95
C ALA A 337 -16.00 7.56 -2.99
N LYS A 338 -16.18 6.47 -3.75
CA LYS A 338 -15.27 6.10 -4.84
C LYS A 338 -15.42 7.03 -6.05
N ALA A 339 -16.65 7.44 -6.36
CA ALA A 339 -16.93 8.34 -7.49
C ALA A 339 -16.25 9.70 -7.36
N ARG A 340 -15.91 10.15 -6.15
CA ARG A 340 -15.09 11.35 -5.92
C ARG A 340 -13.78 11.37 -6.72
N LEU A 341 -13.18 10.22 -6.99
CA LEU A 341 -11.99 10.14 -7.86
C LEU A 341 -12.34 10.50 -9.31
N PHE A 342 -13.46 9.97 -9.82
CA PHE A 342 -13.89 10.18 -11.19
C PHE A 342 -14.55 11.56 -11.42
N SER A 343 -15.21 12.12 -10.41
CA SER A 343 -15.85 13.44 -10.52
C SER A 343 -14.86 14.57 -10.76
N ARG A 344 -13.59 14.35 -10.39
CA ARG A 344 -12.47 15.27 -10.64
C ARG A 344 -11.92 15.18 -12.06
N MET A 345 -12.29 14.16 -12.83
CA MET A 345 -11.86 13.98 -14.21
C MET A 345 -12.62 14.96 -15.11
N VAL A 346 -12.16 16.20 -15.21
CA VAL A 346 -12.84 17.28 -15.96
C VAL A 346 -12.08 17.81 -17.19
N ASN A 347 -10.75 17.70 -17.24
CA ASN A 347 -9.94 18.23 -18.34
C ASN A 347 -9.67 17.15 -19.40
N PRO A 348 -10.23 17.24 -20.62
CA PRO A 348 -10.09 16.20 -21.63
C PRO A 348 -8.70 16.10 -22.27
N GLU A 349 -7.87 17.14 -22.18
CA GLU A 349 -6.51 17.13 -22.73
C GLU A 349 -5.50 16.45 -21.79
N ARG A 350 -5.85 16.36 -20.51
CA ARG A 350 -4.97 15.86 -19.45
C ARG A 350 -5.49 14.58 -18.81
N HIS A 351 -6.80 14.48 -18.59
CA HIS A 351 -7.37 13.43 -17.78
C HIS A 351 -7.78 12.20 -18.60
N GLY A 352 -7.81 11.04 -17.94
CA GLY A 352 -8.30 9.79 -18.52
C GLY A 352 -9.15 8.98 -17.54
N LYS A 353 -10.23 8.37 -18.03
CA LYS A 353 -11.08 7.44 -17.28
C LYS A 353 -10.87 6.01 -17.76
N ILE A 354 -10.68 5.08 -16.83
CA ILE A 354 -10.53 3.65 -17.13
C ILE A 354 -11.51 2.86 -16.28
N VAL A 355 -12.40 2.11 -16.93
CA VAL A 355 -13.55 1.49 -16.26
C VAL A 355 -13.73 0.03 -16.69
N ASN A 356 -13.87 -0.86 -15.70
CA ASN A 356 -14.34 -2.22 -15.93
C ASN A 356 -15.84 -2.23 -16.26
N ILE A 357 -16.22 -2.60 -17.48
CA ILE A 357 -17.63 -2.60 -17.91
C ILE A 357 -18.34 -3.95 -17.73
N ASP A 358 -17.65 -4.94 -17.16
CA ASP A 358 -18.31 -6.17 -16.66
C ASP A 358 -18.96 -5.93 -15.29
N ASP A 359 -18.58 -4.86 -14.60
CA ASP A 359 -19.19 -4.47 -13.33
C ASP A 359 -20.51 -3.71 -13.55
N GLN A 360 -21.54 -4.06 -12.80
CA GLN A 360 -22.88 -3.44 -12.94
C GLN A 360 -22.88 -1.95 -12.61
N SER A 361 -21.96 -1.50 -11.76
CA SER A 361 -21.81 -0.09 -11.39
C SER A 361 -21.02 0.75 -12.40
N ALA A 362 -20.49 0.14 -13.47
CA ALA A 362 -19.63 0.82 -14.44
C ALA A 362 -20.22 2.12 -14.99
N TYR A 363 -21.51 2.11 -15.37
CA TYR A 363 -22.20 3.29 -15.91
C TYR A 363 -22.25 4.46 -14.93
N PHE A 364 -22.34 4.18 -13.63
CA PHE A 364 -22.30 5.21 -12.61
C PHE A 364 -20.95 5.93 -12.60
N PHE A 365 -19.82 5.20 -12.67
CA PHE A 365 -18.48 5.77 -12.71
C PHE A 365 -18.17 6.48 -14.04
N ILE A 366 -18.65 5.95 -15.17
CA ILE A 366 -18.49 6.58 -16.50
C ILE A 366 -19.16 7.96 -16.53
N ALA A 367 -20.34 8.08 -15.91
CA ALA A 367 -21.12 9.31 -15.87
C ALA A 367 -20.52 10.40 -14.96
N GLN A 368 -19.53 10.07 -14.13
CA GLN A 368 -18.83 11.05 -13.30
C GLN A 368 -17.80 11.85 -14.11
N GLY A 369 -17.59 13.10 -13.66
CA GLY A 369 -16.67 14.03 -14.31
C GLY A 369 -17.22 14.55 -15.63
N SER A 370 -16.33 15.04 -16.49
CA SER A 370 -16.72 15.51 -17.83
C SER A 370 -16.96 14.34 -18.78
N PRO A 371 -18.00 14.38 -19.64
CA PRO A 371 -18.20 13.39 -20.70
C PRO A 371 -17.14 13.49 -21.81
N ASP A 372 -16.46 14.63 -21.93
CA ASP A 372 -15.44 14.87 -22.96
C ASP A 372 -14.09 14.22 -22.60
N VAL A 373 -13.90 13.84 -21.33
CA VAL A 373 -12.67 13.16 -20.89
C VAL A 373 -12.58 11.77 -21.53
N PRO A 374 -11.45 11.44 -22.19
CA PRO A 374 -11.23 10.13 -22.80
C PRO A 374 -11.54 8.98 -21.84
N LEU A 375 -12.32 8.01 -22.33
CA LEU A 375 -12.69 6.80 -21.63
C LEU A 375 -12.10 5.58 -22.34
N VAL A 376 -11.41 4.72 -21.60
CA VAL A 376 -10.99 3.39 -22.06
C VAL A 376 -11.67 2.34 -21.18
N THR A 377 -12.44 1.47 -21.82
CA THR A 377 -13.18 0.41 -21.14
C THR A 377 -12.43 -0.91 -21.21
N PHE A 378 -12.56 -1.74 -20.17
CA PHE A 378 -12.03 -3.09 -20.18
C PHE A 378 -13.05 -4.10 -19.64
N GLY A 379 -12.89 -5.36 -20.03
CA GLY A 379 -13.77 -6.45 -19.61
C GLY A 379 -13.31 -7.80 -20.16
N ILE A 380 -13.63 -8.87 -19.46
CA ILE A 380 -13.47 -10.26 -19.92
C ILE A 380 -14.72 -10.72 -20.67
N GLU A 381 -15.90 -10.43 -20.13
CA GLU A 381 -17.20 -10.96 -20.58
C GLU A 381 -17.81 -10.08 -21.66
N ASN A 382 -17.85 -8.77 -21.42
CA ASN A 382 -18.41 -7.79 -22.34
C ASN A 382 -17.40 -7.44 -23.44
N LYS A 383 -17.62 -8.03 -24.63
CA LYS A 383 -16.75 -7.83 -25.81
C LYS A 383 -16.89 -6.46 -26.48
N ASN A 384 -17.77 -5.59 -25.97
CA ASN A 384 -17.82 -4.19 -26.38
C ASN A 384 -16.75 -3.34 -25.68
N ALA A 385 -16.00 -3.92 -24.73
CA ALA A 385 -14.88 -3.24 -24.11
C ALA A 385 -13.78 -2.92 -25.14
N ASP A 386 -13.05 -1.82 -24.94
CA ASP A 386 -11.91 -1.45 -25.78
C ASP A 386 -10.75 -2.42 -25.60
N VAL A 387 -10.53 -2.87 -24.36
CA VAL A 387 -9.47 -3.79 -23.96
C VAL A 387 -10.06 -5.07 -23.38
N PHE A 388 -9.90 -6.19 -24.11
CA PHE A 388 -10.43 -7.48 -23.68
C PHE A 388 -9.56 -8.66 -24.15
N PRO A 389 -9.59 -9.80 -23.45
CA PRO A 389 -8.86 -10.98 -23.86
C PRO A 389 -9.61 -11.71 -24.99
N VAL A 390 -8.89 -12.03 -26.06
CA VAL A 390 -9.34 -12.95 -27.12
C VAL A 390 -9.27 -14.39 -26.62
N LYS A 391 -8.18 -14.72 -25.93
CA LYS A 391 -8.01 -15.99 -25.22
C LYS A 391 -7.03 -15.82 -24.06
N PHE A 392 -7.18 -16.61 -23.02
CA PHE A 392 -6.19 -16.71 -21.95
C PHE A 392 -6.13 -18.13 -21.41
N GLU A 393 -4.99 -18.46 -20.83
CA GLU A 393 -4.70 -19.74 -20.18
C GLU A 393 -4.22 -19.43 -18.76
N LEU A 394 -4.83 -20.11 -17.79
CA LEU A 394 -4.49 -19.98 -16.38
C LEU A 394 -3.72 -21.23 -15.94
N SER A 395 -2.65 -21.01 -15.17
CA SER A 395 -1.89 -22.08 -14.55
C SER A 395 -1.48 -21.70 -13.13
N LEU A 396 -0.81 -22.61 -12.43
CA LEU A 396 -0.23 -22.37 -11.11
C LEU A 396 1.02 -21.48 -11.13
N PHE A 397 1.62 -21.26 -12.29
CA PHE A 397 2.92 -20.56 -12.40
C PHE A 397 2.81 -19.24 -13.16
N GLU A 398 1.93 -19.20 -14.15
CA GLU A 398 1.74 -18.03 -14.98
C GLU A 398 0.33 -17.97 -15.56
N VAL A 399 -0.05 -16.74 -15.89
CA VAL A 399 -1.18 -16.39 -16.73
C VAL A 399 -0.65 -15.98 -18.09
N GLN A 400 -1.16 -16.59 -19.16
CA GLN A 400 -0.90 -16.15 -20.53
C GLN A 400 -2.18 -15.62 -21.15
N ALA A 401 -2.16 -14.43 -21.75
CA ALA A 401 -3.33 -13.87 -22.43
C ALA A 401 -2.96 -13.23 -23.77
N LEU A 402 -3.84 -13.40 -24.75
CA LEU A 402 -3.84 -12.65 -26.00
C LEU A 402 -4.93 -11.59 -25.88
N ILE A 403 -4.52 -10.33 -25.74
CA ILE A 403 -5.38 -9.18 -25.46
C ILE A 403 -5.55 -8.36 -26.73
N ARG A 404 -6.79 -7.98 -27.04
CA ARG A 404 -7.10 -7.01 -28.09
C ARG A 404 -7.17 -5.63 -27.44
N THR A 405 -6.56 -4.64 -28.09
CA THR A 405 -6.61 -3.23 -27.72
C THR A 405 -6.91 -2.37 -28.95
N PRO A 406 -7.27 -1.10 -28.79
CA PRO A 406 -7.42 -0.17 -29.93
C PRO A 406 -6.14 0.02 -30.75
N LYS A 407 -4.96 -0.21 -30.14
CA LYS A 407 -3.64 -0.03 -30.78
C LYS A 407 -3.07 -1.33 -31.38
N GLY A 408 -3.76 -2.46 -31.23
CA GLY A 408 -3.32 -3.75 -31.74
C GLY A 408 -3.47 -4.88 -30.74
N MET A 409 -2.91 -6.05 -31.08
CA MET A 409 -2.96 -7.23 -30.23
C MET A 409 -1.68 -7.35 -29.39
N LEU A 410 -1.84 -7.73 -28.13
CA LEU A 410 -0.77 -7.94 -27.16
C LEU A 410 -0.77 -9.39 -26.68
N LYS A 411 0.40 -10.01 -26.63
CA LYS A 411 0.57 -11.30 -25.96
C LYS A 411 1.29 -11.07 -24.64
N VAL A 412 0.55 -11.17 -23.54
CA VAL A 412 1.09 -10.95 -22.20
C VAL A 412 1.31 -12.27 -21.47
N ARG A 413 2.33 -12.27 -20.61
CA ARG A 413 2.60 -13.31 -19.62
C ARG A 413 2.79 -12.63 -18.28
N SER A 414 2.16 -13.14 -17.22
CA SER A 414 2.27 -12.58 -15.88
C SER A 414 2.39 -13.71 -14.86
N GLY A 415 3.19 -13.50 -13.82
CA GLY A 415 3.24 -14.41 -12.67
C GLY A 415 2.04 -14.25 -11.73
N LEU A 416 1.21 -13.21 -11.92
CA LEU A 416 0.03 -12.99 -11.08
C LEU A 416 -1.07 -14.00 -11.40
N LEU A 417 -1.38 -14.83 -10.41
CA LEU A 417 -2.18 -16.03 -10.60
C LEU A 417 -3.69 -15.77 -10.54
N GLY A 418 -4.43 -16.48 -11.39
CA GLY A 418 -5.89 -16.59 -11.32
C GLY A 418 -6.68 -15.59 -12.15
N ARG A 419 -7.96 -15.93 -12.36
CA ARG A 419 -8.85 -15.22 -13.28
C ARG A 419 -9.04 -13.74 -12.90
N HIS A 420 -9.12 -13.43 -11.61
CA HIS A 420 -9.25 -12.04 -11.14
C HIS A 420 -8.04 -11.17 -11.55
N ASN A 421 -6.85 -11.75 -11.70
CA ASN A 421 -5.68 -11.03 -12.19
C ASN A 421 -5.73 -10.74 -13.69
N ILE A 422 -6.56 -11.43 -14.48
CA ILE A 422 -6.84 -11.00 -15.86
C ILE A 422 -7.47 -9.61 -15.85
N TYR A 423 -8.45 -9.34 -14.97
CA TYR A 423 -9.04 -7.99 -14.85
C TYR A 423 -8.00 -6.94 -14.47
N ASN A 424 -7.13 -7.23 -13.50
CA ASN A 424 -6.06 -6.31 -13.08
C ASN A 424 -5.06 -6.05 -14.23
N ILE A 425 -4.71 -7.08 -15.01
CA ILE A 425 -3.87 -6.96 -16.20
C ILE A 425 -4.56 -6.10 -17.27
N LEU A 426 -5.83 -6.33 -17.55
CA LEU A 426 -6.58 -5.52 -18.52
C LEU A 426 -6.66 -4.05 -18.08
N ALA A 427 -6.89 -3.78 -16.80
CA ALA A 427 -6.87 -2.43 -16.25
C ALA A 427 -5.50 -1.74 -16.46
N ALA A 428 -4.40 -2.45 -16.17
CA ALA A 428 -3.04 -1.93 -16.38
C ALA A 428 -2.71 -1.72 -17.87
N VAL A 429 -3.13 -2.65 -18.74
CA VAL A 429 -3.02 -2.49 -20.20
C VAL A 429 -3.79 -1.25 -20.64
N SER A 430 -5.01 -1.04 -20.16
CA SER A 430 -5.80 0.15 -20.48
C SER A 430 -5.09 1.44 -20.09
N VAL A 431 -4.41 1.48 -18.93
CA VAL A 431 -3.56 2.64 -18.56
C VAL A 431 -2.45 2.83 -19.59
N GLY A 432 -1.70 1.78 -19.91
CA GLY A 432 -0.63 1.83 -20.92
C GLY A 432 -1.13 2.34 -22.29
N ILE A 433 -2.32 1.91 -22.71
CA ILE A 433 -2.95 2.39 -23.95
C ILE A 433 -3.27 3.88 -23.87
N THR A 434 -3.90 4.32 -22.77
CA THR A 434 -4.29 5.73 -22.53
C THR A 434 -3.08 6.66 -22.61
N VAL A 435 -1.96 6.28 -21.99
CA VAL A 435 -0.75 7.13 -21.91
C VAL A 435 0.17 7.03 -23.11
N GLY A 436 -0.19 6.23 -24.12
CA GLY A 436 0.64 6.12 -25.31
C GLY A 436 1.85 5.21 -25.17
N ALA A 437 1.90 4.34 -24.16
CA ALA A 437 3.02 3.44 -23.94
C ALA A 437 3.26 2.53 -25.17
N PRO A 438 4.52 2.30 -25.58
CA PRO A 438 4.86 1.29 -26.56
C PRO A 438 4.31 -0.08 -26.13
N LEU A 439 3.72 -0.81 -27.07
CA LEU A 439 3.12 -2.11 -26.80
C LEU A 439 4.11 -3.11 -26.16
N ASP A 440 5.37 -3.06 -26.58
CA ASP A 440 6.43 -3.90 -26.02
C ASP A 440 6.76 -3.56 -24.57
N ASP A 441 6.66 -2.28 -24.18
CA ASP A 441 6.88 -1.82 -22.80
C ASP A 441 5.73 -2.25 -21.88
N ILE A 442 4.49 -2.23 -22.38
CA ILE A 442 3.34 -2.78 -21.67
C ILE A 442 3.57 -4.27 -21.37
N VAL A 443 3.96 -5.05 -22.39
CA VAL A 443 4.21 -6.49 -22.24
C VAL A 443 5.37 -6.76 -21.27
N ARG A 444 6.46 -6.00 -21.40
CA ARG A 444 7.64 -6.12 -20.53
C ARG A 444 7.29 -5.78 -19.08
N GLY A 445 6.61 -4.67 -18.84
CA GLY A 445 6.24 -4.22 -17.50
C GLY A 445 5.33 -5.21 -16.78
N ILE A 446 4.33 -5.76 -17.47
CA ILE A 446 3.44 -6.80 -16.89
C ILE A 446 4.22 -8.07 -16.53
N LYS A 447 5.21 -8.44 -17.36
CA LYS A 447 6.01 -9.65 -17.17
C LYS A 447 6.96 -9.54 -15.97
N GLU A 448 7.52 -8.36 -15.69
CA GLU A 448 8.44 -8.15 -14.56
C GLU A 448 7.74 -8.31 -13.20
N ILE A 449 6.42 -8.08 -13.15
CA ILE A 449 5.63 -8.27 -11.93
C ILE A 449 5.26 -9.75 -11.78
N ASN A 450 6.16 -10.50 -11.13
CA ASN A 450 5.98 -11.94 -10.89
C ASN A 450 5.04 -12.25 -9.72
N ALA A 451 5.03 -11.41 -8.69
CA ALA A 451 4.17 -11.55 -7.53
C ALA A 451 3.89 -10.18 -6.92
N VAL A 452 2.77 -10.09 -6.20
CA VAL A 452 2.48 -8.96 -5.31
C VAL A 452 2.39 -9.54 -3.89
N PRO A 453 3.16 -9.03 -2.92
CA PRO A 453 3.21 -9.62 -1.58
C PRO A 453 1.82 -9.79 -0.97
N GLY A 454 1.50 -11.03 -0.57
CA GLY A 454 0.20 -11.40 0.00
C GLY A 454 -1.00 -11.27 -0.94
N ARG A 455 -0.81 -11.31 -2.26
CA ARG A 455 -1.88 -11.29 -3.28
C ARG A 455 -1.72 -12.48 -4.22
N CYS A 456 -2.43 -13.57 -3.92
CA CYS A 456 -2.36 -14.86 -4.61
C CYS A 456 -0.90 -15.30 -4.84
N GLU A 457 -0.07 -15.11 -3.81
CA GLU A 457 1.36 -15.33 -3.85
C GLU A 457 1.64 -16.83 -3.69
N LEU A 458 2.25 -17.44 -4.70
CA LEU A 458 2.72 -18.82 -4.60
C LEU A 458 4.01 -18.84 -3.80
N ILE A 459 3.99 -19.56 -2.68
CA ILE A 459 5.19 -19.79 -1.88
C ILE A 459 5.85 -21.07 -2.37
N ASP A 460 7.04 -20.90 -2.93
CA ASP A 460 7.88 -22.01 -3.33
C ASP A 460 8.47 -22.72 -2.12
N GLY A 461 8.48 -24.04 -2.18
CA GLY A 461 9.13 -24.90 -1.20
C GLY A 461 9.13 -26.35 -1.63
N GLU A 462 10.01 -27.13 -1.01
CA GLU A 462 10.22 -28.55 -1.32
C GLU A 462 9.19 -29.45 -0.62
N TRP A 463 7.92 -29.05 -0.62
CA TRP A 463 6.83 -29.79 0.01
C TRP A 463 6.02 -30.59 -1.03
N PRO A 464 5.37 -31.69 -0.61
CA PRO A 464 4.49 -32.47 -1.49
C PRO A 464 3.13 -31.78 -1.75
N PHE A 465 3.03 -30.46 -1.52
CA PHE A 465 1.84 -29.63 -1.71
C PHE A 465 2.26 -28.21 -2.06
N ARG A 466 1.36 -27.44 -2.67
CA ARG A 466 1.58 -26.01 -2.97
C ARG A 466 0.97 -25.13 -1.89
N VAL A 467 1.59 -23.97 -1.66
CA VAL A 467 1.12 -22.99 -0.68
C VAL A 467 0.82 -21.68 -1.40
N ILE A 468 -0.39 -21.16 -1.23
CA ILE A 468 -0.80 -19.85 -1.74
C ILE A 468 -1.12 -18.95 -0.55
N VAL A 469 -0.48 -17.79 -0.48
CA VAL A 469 -0.77 -16.74 0.52
C VAL A 469 -1.55 -15.63 -0.16
N ASP A 470 -2.69 -15.26 0.43
CA ASP A 470 -3.57 -14.23 -0.12
C ASP A 470 -4.21 -13.37 0.97
N TYR A 471 -4.74 -12.22 0.59
CA TYR A 471 -5.38 -11.25 1.49
C TYR A 471 -6.90 -11.20 1.30
N ALA A 472 -7.51 -12.25 0.75
CA ALA A 472 -8.95 -12.41 0.66
C ALA A 472 -9.62 -12.36 2.04
N HIS A 473 -10.02 -11.16 2.44
CA HIS A 473 -10.65 -10.85 3.73
C HIS A 473 -12.15 -10.59 3.62
N THR A 474 -12.70 -10.57 2.40
CA THR A 474 -14.14 -10.46 2.11
C THR A 474 -14.68 -11.81 1.59
N PRO A 475 -15.98 -12.11 1.74
CA PRO A 475 -16.57 -13.34 1.20
C PRO A 475 -16.37 -13.49 -0.31
N ASP A 476 -16.47 -12.38 -1.05
CA ASP A 476 -16.29 -12.32 -2.50
C ASP A 476 -14.84 -12.61 -2.93
N ALA A 477 -13.86 -11.97 -2.28
CA ALA A 477 -12.45 -12.23 -2.54
C ALA A 477 -12.08 -13.68 -2.20
N LEU A 478 -12.63 -14.23 -1.11
CA LEU A 478 -12.38 -15.62 -0.73
C LEU A 478 -13.01 -16.60 -1.72
N SER A 479 -14.24 -16.33 -2.21
CA SER A 479 -14.86 -17.16 -3.25
C SER A 479 -14.00 -17.15 -4.52
N SER A 480 -13.58 -15.97 -4.96
CA SER A 480 -12.73 -15.78 -6.14
C SER A 480 -11.41 -16.55 -6.05
N LEU A 481 -10.74 -16.50 -4.88
CA LEU A 481 -9.53 -17.27 -4.62
C LEU A 481 -9.78 -18.78 -4.71
N LEU A 482 -10.83 -19.27 -4.05
CA LEU A 482 -11.13 -20.70 -4.02
C LEU A 482 -11.61 -21.24 -5.37
N GLU A 483 -12.34 -20.45 -6.14
CA GLU A 483 -12.75 -20.77 -7.51
C GLU A 483 -11.53 -20.91 -8.41
N PHE A 484 -10.60 -19.95 -8.39
CA PHE A 484 -9.31 -20.08 -9.09
C PHE A 484 -8.59 -21.36 -8.69
N VAL A 485 -8.44 -21.62 -7.38
CA VAL A 485 -7.74 -22.82 -6.91
C VAL A 485 -8.45 -24.10 -7.37
N ARG A 486 -9.79 -24.10 -7.49
CA ARG A 486 -10.54 -25.24 -8.05
C ARG A 486 -10.31 -25.43 -9.55
N GLU A 487 -10.18 -24.35 -10.33
CA GLU A 487 -9.88 -24.43 -11.78
C GLU A 487 -8.58 -25.18 -12.06
N LEU A 488 -7.62 -25.09 -11.13
CA LEU A 488 -6.35 -25.82 -11.19
C LEU A 488 -6.49 -27.34 -10.95
N SER A 489 -7.70 -27.81 -10.63
CA SER A 489 -8.01 -29.23 -10.37
C SER A 489 -7.11 -29.91 -9.30
N PRO A 490 -6.93 -29.30 -8.12
CA PRO A 490 -6.09 -29.85 -7.07
C PRO A 490 -6.71 -31.12 -6.47
N ARG A 491 -5.87 -32.02 -5.94
CA ARG A 491 -6.35 -33.26 -5.29
C ARG A 491 -7.13 -32.96 -4.00
N ARG A 492 -6.73 -31.91 -3.28
CA ARG A 492 -7.35 -31.44 -2.05
C ARG A 492 -7.04 -29.96 -1.85
N ILE A 493 -8.01 -29.21 -1.35
CA ILE A 493 -7.84 -27.82 -0.93
C ILE A 493 -7.91 -27.78 0.59
N ILE A 494 -6.94 -27.12 1.22
CA ILE A 494 -6.93 -26.82 2.66
C ILE A 494 -6.91 -25.30 2.79
N THR A 495 -7.84 -24.74 3.55
CA THR A 495 -7.92 -23.28 3.75
C THR A 495 -7.63 -22.96 5.21
N GLY A 496 -6.56 -22.22 5.47
CA GLY A 496 -6.25 -21.61 6.77
C GLY A 496 -6.64 -20.14 6.74
N ILE A 497 -7.48 -19.71 7.68
CA ILE A 497 -7.85 -18.30 7.86
C ILE A 497 -7.23 -17.80 9.15
N TYR A 498 -6.28 -16.87 9.03
CA TYR A 498 -5.64 -16.23 10.18
C TYR A 498 -6.40 -14.95 10.54
N ALA A 499 -6.97 -14.92 11.74
CA ALA A 499 -7.43 -13.69 12.34
C ALA A 499 -6.26 -13.04 13.09
N SER A 500 -5.61 -12.06 12.47
CA SER A 500 -4.65 -11.22 13.20
C SER A 500 -5.43 -10.33 14.17
N TYR A 501 -5.35 -10.62 15.47
CA TYR A 501 -5.77 -9.69 16.51
C TYR A 501 -4.73 -8.57 16.57
N PHE A 502 -4.92 -7.51 15.79
CA PHE A 502 -4.27 -6.24 16.12
C PHE A 502 -5.01 -5.66 17.33
N SER A 503 -4.62 -6.08 18.53
CA SER A 503 -4.75 -5.19 19.68
C SER A 503 -3.86 -3.98 19.37
N CYS A 504 -4.45 -2.80 19.43
CA CYS A 504 -3.70 -1.58 19.62
C CYS A 504 -3.02 -1.73 21.00
N PHE A 505 -1.87 -2.40 21.07
CA PHE A 505 -1.05 -2.38 22.27
C PHE A 505 -0.46 -0.98 22.35
N SER A 506 -1.19 -0.09 23.02
CA SER A 506 -0.54 1.00 23.74
C SER A 506 0.41 0.33 24.73
N SER A 507 1.70 0.54 24.52
CA SER A 507 2.73 0.30 25.53
C SER A 507 2.44 1.19 26.73
N SER A 508 1.62 0.69 27.64
CA SER A 508 1.40 1.24 28.97
C SER A 508 1.12 0.09 29.92
N GLN A 509 1.95 0.00 30.95
CA GLN A 509 1.82 -0.83 32.14
C GLN A 509 2.42 -2.25 32.07
N PHE A 510 3.72 -2.31 32.26
CA PHE A 510 4.29 -3.18 33.29
C PHE A 510 5.10 -2.27 34.23
N ASP A 511 4.46 -1.87 35.33
CA ASP A 511 5.09 -1.39 36.56
C ASP A 511 4.04 -1.49 37.67
N SER A 512 3.99 -2.69 38.29
CA SER A 512 3.62 -2.99 39.69
C SER A 512 3.32 -4.48 39.84
#